data_AF-A0A849R099-F1
#
_entry.id   AF-A0A849R099-F1
#
_cell.length_a   1.000
_cell.length_b   1.000
_cell.length_c   1.000
_cell.angle_alpha   90.00
_cell.angle_beta   90.00
_cell.angle_gamma   90.00
#
_symmetry.space_group_name_H-M   'P 1'
#
loop_
_entity.id
_entity.type
_entity.pdbx_description
1 polymer ?
#
loop_
_entity_poly.entity_id
_entity_poly.type
_entity_poly.pdbx_seq_one_letter_code
_entity_poly.pdbx_strand_id
1 'polypeptide(L)' 'MLKKDTIKVDVLKYIKKHKSVTTYQIAKGCEVSWSSANIKCLILSAEGVIESIETVEGMNKTHTWSIKGAKG' A
#
# COMPACT_ATOMS: atom_id res chain seq x y z
N MET A 1 5.42 17.48 -19.84
CA MET A 1 5.88 17.27 -18.45
C MET A 1 5.05 16.16 -17.81
N LEU A 2 5.61 14.97 -17.63
CA LEU A 2 4.96 13.91 -16.85
C LEU A 2 4.94 14.37 -15.38
N LYS A 3 3.76 14.75 -14.86
CA LYS A 3 3.60 15.00 -13.41
C LYS A 3 4.01 13.72 -12.69
N LYS A 4 5.10 13.76 -11.91
CA LYS A 4 5.47 12.66 -11.01
C LYS A 4 4.23 12.32 -10.18
N ASP A 5 3.81 11.06 -10.23
CA ASP A 5 2.72 10.55 -9.40
C ASP A 5 3.21 10.49 -7.95
N THR A 6 3.13 11.62 -7.26
CA THR A 6 3.65 11.82 -5.90
C THR A 6 2.99 10.86 -4.92
N ILE A 7 1.71 10.56 -5.12
CA ILE A 7 0.95 9.64 -4.28
C ILE A 7 1.56 8.23 -4.32
N LYS A 8 1.94 7.70 -5.50
CA LYS A 8 2.58 6.39 -5.59
C LYS A 8 3.90 6.34 -4.80
N VAL A 9 4.68 7.43 -4.88
CA VAL A 9 5.96 7.54 -4.18
C VAL A 9 5.75 7.61 -2.66
N ASP A 10 4.77 8.37 -2.20
CA ASP A 10 4.49 8.55 -0.78
C ASP A 10 3.91 7.27 -0.16
N VAL A 11 3.03 6.56 -0.87
CA VAL A 11 2.56 5.21 -0.49
C VAL A 11 3.73 4.25 -0.34
N LEU A 12 4.63 4.20 -1.32
CA LEU A 12 5.79 3.30 -1.26
C LEU A 12 6.71 3.65 -0.08
N LYS A 13 6.99 4.94 0.15
CA LYS A 13 7.80 5.39 1.30
C LYS A 13 7.14 5.00 2.62
N TYR A 14 5.82 5.15 2.72
CA TYR A 14 5.07 4.79 3.91
C TYR A 14 5.16 3.29 4.22
N ILE A 15 4.98 2.43 3.21
CA ILE A 15 5.14 0.98 3.37
C ILE A 15 6.60 0.62 3.69
N LYS A 16 7.60 1.26 3.08
CA LYS A 16 9.02 1.01 3.43
C LYS A 16 9.33 1.32 4.89
N LYS A 17 8.70 2.34 5.47
CA LYS A 17 8.89 2.75 6.86
C LYS A 17 8.23 1.77 7.85
N HIS A 18 7.22 1.03 7.43
CA HIS A 18 6.44 0.16 8.31
C HIS A 18 6.42 -1.26 7.76
N LYS A 19 6.98 -2.23 8.49
CA LYS A 19 7.15 -3.63 8.03
C LYS A 19 5.88 -4.26 7.42
N SER A 20 4.71 -3.93 7.95
CA SER A 20 3.40 -4.43 7.51
C SER A 20 2.31 -3.40 7.83
N VAL A 21 1.55 -2.95 6.83
CA VAL A 21 0.56 -1.87 6.99
C VAL A 21 -0.70 -2.11 6.15
N THR A 22 -1.86 -1.78 6.72
CA THR A 22 -3.13 -1.90 5.99
C THR A 22 -3.35 -0.75 5.01
N THR A 23 -4.19 -0.95 3.99
CA THR A 23 -4.61 0.12 3.08
C THR A 23 -5.18 1.33 3.83
N TYR A 24 -5.89 1.11 4.94
CA TYR A 24 -6.42 2.18 5.79
C TYR A 24 -5.31 3.00 6.45
N GLN A 25 -4.30 2.34 7.02
CA GLN A 25 -3.16 3.02 7.64
C GLN A 25 -2.36 3.83 6.62
N ILE A 26 -2.18 3.30 5.41
CA ILE A 26 -1.52 3.99 4.30
C ILE A 26 -2.32 5.23 3.90
N ALA A 27 -3.62 5.09 3.69
CA ALA A 27 -4.51 6.19 3.31
C ALA A 27 -4.45 7.34 4.34
N LYS A 28 -4.52 6.99 5.63
CA LYS A 28 -4.41 7.97 6.73
C LYS A 28 -3.02 8.61 6.79
N GLY A 29 -1.96 7.82 6.65
CA GLY A 29 -0.58 8.29 6.73
C GLY A 29 -0.11 9.12 5.55
N CYS A 30 -0.72 8.93 4.38
CA CYS A 30 -0.46 9.70 3.16
C CYS A 30 -1.51 10.79 2.91
N GLU A 31 -2.50 10.96 3.80
CA GLU A 31 -3.58 11.94 3.67
C GLU A 31 -4.33 11.87 2.33
N VAL A 32 -4.64 10.65 1.89
CA VAL A 32 -5.39 10.38 0.64
C VAL A 32 -6.61 9.52 0.90
N SER A 33 -7.52 9.46 -0.08
CA SER A 33 -8.66 8.55 0.00
C SER A 33 -8.19 7.08 0.04
N TRP A 34 -8.96 6.24 0.73
CA TRP A 34 -8.71 4.80 0.79
C TRP A 34 -8.60 4.19 -0.61
N SER A 35 -9.50 4.56 -1.52
CA SER A 35 -9.51 4.08 -2.91
C SER A 35 -8.25 4.48 -3.67
N SER A 36 -7.77 5.71 -3.49
CA SER A 36 -6.52 6.17 -4.09
C SER A 36 -5.32 5.37 -3.59
N ALA A 37 -5.22 5.18 -2.27
CA ALA A 37 -4.17 4.35 -1.67
C ALA A 37 -4.23 2.91 -2.19
N ASN A 38 -5.43 2.31 -2.24
CA ASN A 38 -5.64 0.95 -2.71
C ASN A 38 -5.19 0.77 -4.16
N ILE A 39 -5.58 1.69 -5.06
CA ILE A 39 -5.17 1.65 -6.47
C ILE A 39 -3.63 1.72 -6.58
N LYS A 40 -2.97 2.60 -5.81
CA LYS A 40 -1.51 2.68 -5.85
C LYS A 40 -0.83 1.43 -5.30
N CYS A 41 -1.39 0.82 -4.26
CA CYS A 41 -0.87 -0.45 -3.73
C CYS A 41 -1.01 -1.57 -4.76
N LEU A 42 -2.15 -1.68 -5.43
CA LEU A 42 -2.37 -2.65 -6.51
C LEU A 42 -1.37 -2.46 -7.67
N ILE A 43 -1.12 -1.22 -8.09
CA ILE A 43 -0.12 -0.91 -9.11
C ILE A 43 1.28 -1.34 -8.64
N LEU A 44 1.69 -0.98 -7.42
CA LEU A 44 3.01 -1.36 -6.88
C LEU A 44 3.18 -2.87 -6.72
N SER A 45 2.09 -3.59 -6.42
CA SER A 45 2.06 -5.04 -6.32
C SER A 45 2.19 -5.70 -7.69
N ALA A 46 1.48 -5.18 -8.70
CA ALA A 46 1.63 -5.61 -10.09
C ALA A 46 3.04 -5.32 -10.64
N GLU A 47 3.68 -4.22 -10.20
CA GLU A 47 5.08 -3.91 -10.47
C GLU A 47 6.07 -4.83 -9.71
N GLY A 48 5.58 -5.68 -8.79
CA GLY A 48 6.39 -6.60 -8.00
C GLY A 48 7.18 -5.96 -6.87
N VAL A 49 6.87 -4.72 -6.49
CA VAL A 49 7.60 -3.95 -5.45
C VAL A 49 7.12 -4.29 -4.05
N ILE A 50 5.81 -4.52 -3.91
CA ILE A 50 5.16 -4.86 -2.64
C ILE A 50 4.35 -6.14 -2.80
N GLU A 51 4.00 -6.76 -1.69
CA GLU A 51 3.09 -7.90 -1.63
C GLU A 51 1.94 -7.61 -0.65
N SER A 52 0.85 -8.35 -0.78
CA SER A 52 -0.31 -8.22 0.11
C SER A 52 -0.74 -9.55 0.69
N ILE A 53 -1.21 -9.50 1.94
CA ILE A 53 -1.99 -10.55 2.57
C ILE A 53 -3.42 -10.02 2.74
N GLU A 54 -4.40 -10.77 2.25
CA GLU A 54 -5.82 -10.52 2.52
C GLU A 54 -6.22 -11.28 3.80
N THR A 55 -6.86 -10.57 4.72
CA THR A 55 -7.48 -11.18 5.90
C THR A 55 -8.98 -10.90 5.84
N VAL A 56 -9.77 -11.94 6.07
CA VAL A 56 -11.24 -11.87 6.06
C VAL A 56 -11.75 -12.19 7.47
N GLU A 57 -12.41 -11.21 8.08
CA GLU A 57 -13.09 -11.37 9.37
C GLU A 57 -14.59 -11.10 9.17
N GLY A 58 -15.39 -12.16 9.13
CA GLY A 58 -16.81 -12.08 8.78
C GLY A 58 -17.00 -11.56 7.36
N MET A 59 -17.65 -10.40 7.22
CA MET A 59 -17.85 -9.73 5.92
C MET A 59 -16.78 -8.69 5.59
N ASN A 60 -15.83 -8.43 6.50
CA ASN A 60 -14.81 -7.42 6.32
C ASN A 60 -13.56 -8.02 5.68
N LYS A 61 -13.06 -7.36 4.64
CA LYS A 61 -11.80 -7.69 3.98
C LYS A 61 -10.77 -6.62 4.24
N THR A 62 -9.60 -7.03 4.72
CA THR A 62 -8.47 -6.13 4.96
C THR A 62 -7.26 -6.59 4.15
N HIS A 63 -6.71 -5.69 3.34
CA HIS A 63 -5.42 -5.89 2.70
C HIS A 63 -4.31 -5.28 3.54
N THR A 64 -3.32 -6.10 3.86
CA THR A 64 -2.10 -5.68 4.55
C THR A 64 -0.92 -5.82 3.59
N TRP A 65 -0.13 -4.75 3.46
CA TRP A 65 0.93 -4.60 2.47
C TRP A 65 2.31 -4.55 3.12
N SER A 66 3.29 -5.16 2.46
CA SER A 66 4.70 -5.17 2.87
C SER A 66 5.62 -5.09 1.65
N ILE A 67 6.88 -4.68 1.84
CA ILE A 67 7.87 -4.70 0.75
C ILE A 67 8.18 -6.13 0.39
N LYS A 68 8.09 -6.45 -0.91
CA LYS A 68 8.38 -7.80 -1.41
C LYS A 68 9.83 -8.14 -1.14
N GLY A 69 10.07 -9.28 -0.48
CA GLY A 69 11.43 -9.73 -0.17
C GLY A 69 12.10 -8.98 0.97
N ALA A 70 11.36 -8.23 1.79
CA ALA A 70 11.82 -7.82 3.11
C ALA A 70 11.94 -9.07 4.01
N LYS A 71 13.02 -9.84 3.81
CA LYS A 71 13.45 -10.86 4.76
C LYS A 71 13.89 -10.11 6.02
N GLY A 72 13.12 -10.30 7.09
CA GLY A 72 13.50 -9.88 8.44
C GLY A 72 14.71 -10.67 8.93
#